data_AF-A0A5M9WWZ0-F1
#
_entry.id   AF-A0A5M9WWZ0-F1
#
_cell.length_a   1.000
_cell.length_b   1.000
_cell.length_c   1.000
_cell.angle_alpha   90.00
_cell.angle_beta   90.00
_cell.angle_gamma   90.00
#
_symmetry.space_group_name_H-M   'P 1'
#
loop_
_entity.id
_entity.type
_entity.pdbx_description
1 polymer ?
#
loop_
_entity_poly.entity_id
_entity_poly.type
_entity_poly.pdbx_seq_one_letter_code
_entity_poly.pdbx_strand_id
1 'polypeptide(L)'
;MEPVTVLTDGERCINFEEIKPLFEDWIASAPSDSVKETGRGDWENSRFCIVDYRNAEQAVSAAKAIRAFVPDVPLLVITDFTSLVRKRHLQQITGNGVMKLMLWNEQDPDQLVSGIKKWLQTFGYEAPITMPSALHIR
;
A
#
# COMPACT_ATOMS: atom_id res chain seq x y z
N MET A 1 -10.19 8.91 12.89
CA MET A 1 -8.79 8.74 12.47
C MET A 1 -8.75 8.88 10.95
N GLU A 2 -7.67 9.41 10.37
CA GLU A 2 -7.56 9.54 8.90
C GLU A 2 -7.62 8.15 8.23
N PRO A 3 -8.36 8.00 7.11
CA PRO A 3 -8.47 6.74 6.38
C PRO A 3 -7.16 6.31 5.73
N VAL A 4 -6.23 7.24 5.53
CA VAL A 4 -4.89 7.03 4.97
C VAL A 4 -3.86 7.52 5.99
N THR A 5 -3.00 6.60 6.47
CA THR A 5 -1.90 6.96 7.37
C THR A 5 -0.58 7.02 6.61
N VAL A 6 0.21 8.07 6.84
CA VAL A 6 1.55 8.24 6.24
C VAL A 6 2.62 8.07 7.32
N LEU A 7 3.59 7.18 7.06
CA LEU A 7 4.80 7.03 7.85
C LEU A 7 5.96 7.49 6.99
N THR A 8 6.62 8.58 7.39
CA THR A 8 7.72 9.18 6.64
C THR A 8 8.87 9.60 7.55
N ASP A 9 10.09 9.58 7.01
CA ASP A 9 11.27 10.22 7.62
C ASP A 9 11.33 11.74 7.36
N GLY A 10 10.46 12.25 6.47
CA GLY A 10 10.40 13.66 6.10
C GLY A 10 11.60 14.13 5.27
N GLU A 11 12.45 13.22 4.78
CA GLU A 11 13.63 13.59 4.00
C GLU A 11 13.28 14.03 2.57
N ARG A 12 12.04 13.78 2.13
CA ARG A 12 11.55 14.11 0.78
C ARG A 12 10.42 15.11 0.83
N CYS A 13 10.37 16.00 -0.16
CA CYS A 13 9.28 16.94 -0.37
C CYS A 13 8.11 16.30 -1.14
N ILE A 14 7.63 15.12 -0.73
CA ILE A 14 6.46 14.50 -1.34
C ILE A 14 5.20 15.22 -0.84
N ASN A 15 4.38 15.71 -1.76
CA ASN A 15 3.13 16.38 -1.45
C ASN A 15 2.02 15.37 -1.10
N PHE A 16 2.03 14.84 0.11
CA PHE A 16 1.03 13.86 0.55
C PHE A 16 -0.39 14.42 0.60
N GLU A 17 -0.57 15.73 0.74
CA GLU A 17 -1.88 16.39 0.70
C GLU A 17 -2.56 16.25 -0.68
N GLU A 18 -1.78 16.11 -1.75
CA GLU A 18 -2.31 15.83 -3.09
C GLU A 18 -2.53 14.32 -3.33
N ILE A 19 -1.74 13.48 -2.67
CA ILE A 19 -1.78 12.03 -2.86
C ILE A 19 -2.90 11.38 -2.04
N LYS A 20 -3.10 11.79 -0.79
CA LYS A 20 -4.10 11.23 0.13
C LYS A 20 -5.51 11.19 -0.50
N PRO A 21 -6.03 12.26 -1.13
CA PRO A 21 -7.36 12.25 -1.75
C PRO A 21 -7.54 11.13 -2.78
N LEU A 22 -6.50 10.75 -3.53
CA LEU A 22 -6.59 9.67 -4.52
C LEU A 22 -6.92 8.32 -3.87
N PHE A 23 -6.35 8.06 -2.70
CA PHE A 23 -6.63 6.86 -1.92
C PHE A 23 -7.97 6.94 -1.21
N GLU A 24 -8.34 8.12 -0.70
CA GLU A 24 -9.64 8.34 -0.08
C GLU A 24 -10.80 8.12 -1.05
N ASP A 25 -10.70 8.65 -2.26
CA ASP A 25 -11.66 8.42 -3.35
C ASP A 25 -11.73 6.93 -3.72
N TRP A 26 -10.58 6.27 -3.80
CA TRP A 26 -10.52 4.83 -4.08
C TRP A 26 -11.17 4.00 -2.95
N ILE A 27 -10.91 4.34 -1.69
CA ILE A 27 -11.52 3.71 -0.51
C ILE A 27 -13.03 3.94 -0.49
N ALA A 28 -13.49 5.15 -0.82
CA ALA A 28 -14.91 5.49 -0.83
C ALA A 28 -15.69 4.81 -1.97
N SER A 29 -15.03 4.52 -3.08
CA SER A 29 -15.61 3.79 -4.22
C SER A 29 -15.66 2.26 -4.03
N ALA A 30 -15.11 1.74 -2.94
CA ALA A 30 -15.18 0.32 -2.58
C ALA A 30 -16.62 -0.12 -2.20
N PRO A 31 -17.25 -1.11 -2.85
CA PRO A 31 -18.47 -1.75 -2.37
C PRO A 31 -18.39 -2.14 -0.90
N SER A 32 -19.46 -1.77 -0.19
CA SER A 32 -19.66 -1.86 1.25
C SER A 32 -19.40 -3.25 1.86
N ASP A 33 -19.50 -4.32 1.07
CA ASP A 33 -19.32 -5.71 1.53
C ASP A 33 -17.87 -6.21 1.49
N SER A 34 -16.91 -5.41 0.99
CA SER A 34 -15.51 -5.80 0.86
C SER A 34 -14.63 -5.41 2.06
N VAL A 35 -15.14 -4.60 2.97
CA VAL A 35 -14.41 -4.11 4.15
C VAL A 35 -14.80 -4.96 5.36
N LYS A 36 -14.02 -6.00 5.65
CA LYS A 36 -14.14 -6.70 6.94
C LYS A 36 -13.70 -5.73 8.05
N GLU A 37 -14.64 -5.29 8.87
CA GLU A 37 -14.33 -4.66 10.15
C GLU A 37 -13.47 -5.63 10.98
N THR A 38 -12.23 -5.24 11.26
CA THR A 38 -11.28 -6.08 12.01
C THR A 38 -11.20 -5.57 13.45
N GLY A 39 -12.21 -5.89 14.25
CA GLY A 39 -12.46 -5.56 15.68
C GLY A 39 -11.27 -5.43 16.67
N ARG A 40 -10.24 -4.60 16.42
CA ARG A 40 -9.07 -4.32 17.28
C ARG A 40 -8.43 -2.92 17.11
N GLY A 41 -8.95 -1.93 17.86
CA GLY A 41 -8.19 -0.77 18.36
C GLY A 41 -8.00 0.41 17.40
N ASP A 42 -7.29 1.45 17.88
CA ASP A 42 -7.23 2.77 17.23
C ASP A 42 -6.83 2.76 15.74
N TRP A 43 -6.12 1.73 15.25
CA TRP A 43 -5.66 1.57 13.86
C TRP A 43 -6.72 1.00 12.90
N GLU A 44 -7.89 0.56 13.41
CA GLU A 44 -8.98 -0.06 12.63
C GLU A 44 -9.56 0.80 11.52
N ASN A 45 -9.40 2.11 11.60
CA ASN A 45 -9.98 3.05 10.65
C ASN A 45 -9.03 3.41 9.50
N SER A 46 -7.74 3.11 9.63
CA SER A 46 -6.78 3.30 8.53
C SER A 46 -6.95 2.17 7.53
N ARG A 47 -7.58 2.50 6.40
CA ARG A 47 -7.86 1.57 5.30
C ARG A 47 -6.71 1.49 4.31
N PHE A 48 -5.69 2.32 4.47
CA PHE A 48 -4.49 2.35 3.65
C PHE A 48 -3.30 2.96 4.43
N CYS A 49 -2.07 2.46 4.20
CA CYS A 49 -0.87 3.14 4.69
C CYS A 49 0.14 3.43 3.59
N ILE A 50 0.73 4.62 3.64
CA ILE A 50 1.86 5.03 2.82
C ILE A 50 3.11 4.99 3.70
N VAL A 51 4.13 4.27 3.26
CA VAL A 51 5.42 4.11 3.95
C VAL A 51 6.49 4.72 3.07
N ASP A 52 7.04 5.86 3.48
CA ASP A 52 7.97 6.66 2.73
C ASP A 52 9.29 6.80 3.49
N TYR A 53 10.33 6.07 3.07
CA TYR A 53 11.66 6.22 3.67
C TYR A 53 12.74 6.24 2.61
N ARG A 54 13.74 7.10 2.80
CA ARG A 54 14.91 7.15 1.93
C ARG A 54 15.66 5.83 1.90
N ASN A 55 15.86 5.28 3.08
CA ASN A 55 16.47 3.99 3.27
C ASN A 55 15.46 2.85 3.05
N ALA A 56 15.75 1.96 2.11
CA ALA A 56 14.93 0.79 1.82
C ALA A 56 14.72 -0.16 3.01
N GLU A 57 15.73 -0.36 3.85
CA GLU A 57 15.62 -1.24 5.01
C GLU A 57 14.68 -0.64 6.06
N GLN A 58 14.71 0.68 6.23
CA GLN A 58 13.74 1.38 7.08
C GLN A 58 12.31 1.28 6.51
N ALA A 59 12.14 1.50 5.20
CA ALA A 59 10.84 1.34 4.53
C ALA A 59 10.28 -0.08 4.73
N VAL A 60 11.12 -1.09 4.54
CA VAL A 60 10.74 -2.51 4.71
C VAL A 60 10.45 -2.82 6.18
N SER A 61 11.27 -2.31 7.10
CA SER A 61 11.07 -2.52 8.55
C SER A 61 9.75 -1.90 9.03
N ALA A 62 9.45 -0.67 8.60
CA ALA A 62 8.18 0.00 8.90
C ALA A 62 6.99 -0.78 8.31
N ALA A 63 7.06 -1.18 7.04
CA ALA A 63 6.01 -1.98 6.39
C ALA A 63 5.77 -3.33 7.11
N LYS A 64 6.84 -4.01 7.54
CA LYS A 64 6.75 -5.25 8.33
C LYS A 64 6.10 -5.00 9.69
N ALA A 65 6.47 -3.93 10.38
CA ALA A 65 5.87 -3.60 11.67
C ALA A 65 4.37 -3.36 11.53
N ILE A 66 3.95 -2.55 10.55
CA ILE A 66 2.53 -2.30 10.26
C ILE A 66 1.78 -3.62 10.03
N ARG A 67 2.28 -4.49 9.15
CA ARG A 67 1.61 -5.76 8.85
C ARG A 67 1.70 -6.83 9.93
N ALA A 68 2.61 -6.69 10.90
CA ALA A 68 2.59 -7.53 12.08
C ALA A 68 1.35 -7.24 12.95
N PHE A 69 0.86 -6.00 12.94
CA PHE A 69 -0.33 -5.59 13.69
C PHE A 69 -1.61 -5.64 12.84
N VAL A 70 -1.54 -5.27 11.56
CA VAL A 70 -2.68 -5.24 10.64
C VAL A 70 -2.32 -5.98 9.33
N PRO A 71 -2.37 -7.33 9.29
CA PRO A 71 -1.85 -8.12 8.17
C PRO A 71 -2.51 -7.86 6.81
N ASP A 72 -3.76 -7.42 6.82
CA ASP A 72 -4.57 -7.24 5.62
C ASP A 72 -4.55 -5.78 5.11
N VAL A 73 -3.85 -4.86 5.78
CA VAL A 73 -3.83 -3.45 5.37
C VAL A 73 -3.10 -3.26 4.03
N PRO A 74 -3.72 -2.57 3.06
CA PRO A 74 -3.06 -2.13 1.84
C PRO A 74 -1.88 -1.20 2.14
N LEU A 75 -0.75 -1.41 1.45
CA LEU A 75 0.45 -0.60 1.59
C LEU A 75 0.94 -0.03 0.25
N LEU A 76 1.26 1.27 0.24
CA LEU A 76 2.20 1.86 -0.72
C LEU A 76 3.54 2.06 -0.02
N VAL A 77 4.60 1.43 -0.53
CA VAL A 77 5.97 1.63 -0.07
C VAL A 77 6.71 2.50 -1.09
N ILE A 78 7.27 3.62 -0.64
CA ILE A 78 8.01 4.58 -1.44
C ILE A 78 9.46 4.60 -0.95
N THR A 79 10.42 4.42 -1.86
CA THR A 79 11.86 4.49 -1.54
C THR A 79 12.69 4.94 -2.75
N ASP A 80 13.99 5.19 -2.60
CA ASP A 80 14.83 5.73 -3.68
C ASP A 80 15.41 4.62 -4.58
N PHE A 81 15.62 4.92 -5.88
CA PHE A 81 16.32 4.02 -6.82
C PHE A 81 17.74 3.62 -6.40
N THR A 82 18.41 4.47 -5.62
CA THR A 82 19.77 4.23 -5.11
C THR A 82 19.81 3.15 -4.04
N SER A 83 18.66 2.84 -3.46
CA SER A 83 18.53 1.77 -2.49
C SER A 83 18.39 0.43 -3.21
N LEU A 84 19.26 -0.54 -2.88
CA LEU A 84 19.19 -1.91 -3.42
C LEU A 84 18.00 -2.66 -2.82
N VAL A 85 16.78 -2.28 -3.17
CA VAL A 85 15.58 -3.05 -2.85
C VAL A 85 15.59 -4.32 -3.68
N ARG A 86 16.11 -5.39 -3.10
CA ARG A 86 16.05 -6.72 -3.71
C ARG A 86 14.68 -7.33 -3.48
N LYS A 87 14.24 -8.19 -4.40
CA LYS A 87 13.00 -8.99 -4.29
C LYS A 87 12.86 -9.66 -2.91
N ARG A 88 13.96 -10.12 -2.32
CA ARG A 88 14.01 -10.71 -0.97
C ARG A 88 13.51 -9.78 0.14
N HIS A 89 13.77 -8.47 0.06
CA HIS A 89 13.34 -7.51 1.09
C HIS A 89 11.82 -7.34 1.06
N LEU A 90 11.23 -7.33 -0.15
CA LEU A 90 9.78 -7.28 -0.32
C LEU A 90 9.11 -8.60 0.12
N GLN A 91 9.75 -9.74 -0.15
CA GLN A 91 9.24 -11.06 0.30
C GLN A 91 9.19 -11.21 1.82
N GLN A 92 9.93 -10.38 2.57
CA GLN A 92 9.89 -10.37 4.03
C GLN A 92 8.71 -9.56 4.60
N ILE A 93 8.01 -8.78 3.77
CA ILE A 93 6.80 -8.05 4.17
C ILE A 93 5.61 -9.03 4.06
N THR A 94 5.33 -9.72 5.15
CA THR A 94 4.26 -10.74 5.24
C THR A 94 2.88 -10.11 5.40
N GLY A 95 1.80 -10.83 5.06
CA GLY A 95 0.41 -10.36 5.15
C GLY A 95 -0.34 -10.54 3.83
N ASN A 96 -1.67 -10.43 3.84
CA ASN A 96 -2.51 -10.65 2.64
C ASN A 96 -2.97 -9.36 1.98
N GLY A 97 -2.72 -8.20 2.61
CA GLY A 97 -3.04 -6.90 2.02
C GLY A 97 -2.28 -6.67 0.71
N VAL A 98 -2.89 -5.93 -0.20
CA VAL A 98 -2.22 -5.53 -1.44
C VAL A 98 -1.01 -4.63 -1.13
N MET A 99 0.05 -4.75 -1.92
CA MET A 99 1.26 -3.96 -1.73
C MET A 99 1.78 -3.44 -3.07
N LYS A 100 2.26 -2.20 -3.07
CA LYS A 100 3.04 -1.66 -4.18
C LYS A 100 4.30 -0.99 -3.68
N LEU A 101 5.40 -1.32 -4.34
CA LEU A 101 6.62 -0.54 -4.26
C LEU A 101 6.62 0.47 -5.41
N MET A 102 6.86 1.74 -5.09
CA MET A 102 7.17 2.77 -6.06
C MET A 102 8.51 3.42 -5.70
N LEU A 103 9.23 3.84 -6.73
CA LEU A 103 10.52 4.50 -6.55
C LEU A 103 10.32 6.00 -6.69
N TRP A 104 10.86 6.76 -5.74
CA TRP A 104 10.82 8.20 -5.77
C TRP A 104 11.85 8.73 -6.78
N ASN A 105 11.41 9.69 -7.59
CA ASN A 105 12.25 10.44 -8.51
C ASN A 105 12.00 11.94 -8.29
N GLU A 106 12.93 12.60 -7.61
CA GLU A 106 12.84 14.03 -7.31
C GLU A 106 12.80 14.91 -8.56
N GLN A 107 13.35 14.43 -9.68
CA GLN A 107 13.33 15.15 -10.97
C GLN A 107 11.97 15.09 -11.67
N ASP A 108 11.11 14.15 -11.29
CA ASP A 108 9.78 13.95 -11.88
C ASP A 108 8.77 13.50 -10.82
N PRO A 109 8.33 14.40 -9.91
CA PRO A 109 7.34 14.09 -8.88
C PRO A 109 6.00 13.58 -9.43
N ASP A 110 5.60 14.07 -10.61
CA ASP A 110 4.34 13.71 -11.27
C ASP A 110 4.31 12.23 -11.66
N GLN A 111 5.47 11.62 -11.88
CA GLN A 111 5.60 10.18 -12.10
C GLN A 111 5.01 9.36 -10.95
N LEU A 112 5.22 9.80 -9.70
CA LEU A 112 4.67 9.12 -8.53
C LEU A 112 3.15 9.20 -8.55
N VAL A 113 2.59 10.39 -8.76
CA VAL A 113 1.14 10.64 -8.77
C VAL A 113 0.46 9.85 -9.90
N SER A 114 1.02 9.91 -11.12
CA SER A 114 0.53 9.15 -12.27
C SER A 114 0.62 7.64 -12.04
N GLY A 115 1.72 7.18 -11.44
CA GLY A 115 1.92 5.79 -11.05
C GLY A 115 0.86 5.31 -10.06
N ILE A 116 0.55 6.12 -9.05
CA ILE A 116 -0.50 5.85 -8.04
C ILE A 116 -1.86 5.77 -8.72
N LYS A 117 -2.25 6.76 -9.53
CA LYS A 117 -3.54 6.76 -10.25
C LYS A 117 -3.69 5.50 -11.11
N LYS A 118 -2.67 5.15 -11.89
CA LYS A 118 -2.68 3.94 -12.72
C LYS A 118 -2.80 2.67 -11.88
N TRP A 119 -2.09 2.60 -10.76
CA TRP A 119 -2.13 1.45 -9.87
C TRP A 119 -3.51 1.29 -9.20
N LEU A 120 -4.12 2.38 -8.73
CA LEU A 120 -5.47 2.36 -8.17
C LEU A 120 -6.52 1.96 -9.22
N GLN A 121 -6.37 2.41 -10.46
CA GLN A 121 -7.20 1.94 -11.58
C GLN A 121 -7.06 0.44 -11.84
N THR A 122 -5.86 -0.13 -11.70
CA THR A 122 -5.67 -1.59 -11.86
C THR A 122 -6.31 -2.43 -10.74
N PHE A 123 -6.66 -1.83 -9.61
CA PHE A 123 -7.48 -2.48 -8.57
C PHE A 123 -8.97 -2.24 -8.74
N GLY A 124 -9.40 -1.51 -9.77
CA GLY A 124 -10.81 -1.26 -10.03
C GLY A 124 -11.55 -2.58 -10.26
N TYR A 125 -12.24 -3.06 -9.21
CA TYR A 125 -13.38 -3.98 -9.13
C TYR A 125 -13.69 -4.95 -10.28
N GLU A 126 -12.70 -5.49 -10.97
CA GLU A 126 -12.83 -6.68 -11.81
C GLU A 126 -11.71 -7.68 -11.47
N ALA A 127 -11.99 -8.53 -10.49
CA ALA A 127 -12.14 -9.95 -10.74
C ALA A 127 -12.66 -10.60 -9.45
N PRO A 128 -13.76 -11.38 -9.49
CA PRO A 128 -14.00 -12.33 -8.42
C PRO A 128 -12.72 -13.16 -8.29
N ILE A 129 -12.28 -13.40 -7.07
CA ILE A 129 -11.27 -14.42 -6.80
C ILE A 129 -11.90 -15.73 -7.29
N THR A 130 -11.70 -16.06 -8.57
CA THR A 130 -11.91 -17.40 -9.07
C THR A 130 -10.82 -18.22 -8.39
N MET A 131 -11.20 -18.75 -7.24
CA MET A 131 -10.58 -19.92 -6.65
C MET A 131 -10.25 -20.87 -7.81
N PRO A 132 -9.00 -21.36 -7.94
CA PRO A 132 -8.73 -22.41 -8.91
C PRO A 132 -9.68 -23.55 -8.57
N SER A 133 -10.58 -23.89 -9.49
CA SER A 133 -11.47 -25.03 -9.35
C SER A 133 -10.61 -26.22 -8.94
N ALA A 134 -10.81 -26.66 -7.70
CA ALA A 134 -10.20 -27.89 -7.22
C ALA A 134 -10.61 -28.98 -8.22
N LEU A 135 -9.59 -29.50 -8.90
CA LEU A 135 -9.60 -30.76 -9.65
C LEU A 135 -10.56 -31.76 -8.98
N HIS A 136 -11.77 -31.88 -9.51
CA HIS A 136 -12.56 -33.08 -9.33
C HIS A 136 -12.07 -34.06 -10.40
N ILE A 137 -11.04 -34.82 -10.04
CA ILE A 137 -10.77 -36.11 -10.67
C ILE A 137 -11.69 -37.11 -9.96
N ARG A 138 -12.69 -37.61 -10.68
CA ARG A 138 -13.27 -38.93 -10.47
C ARG A 138 -13.45 -39.59 -11.82
#